data_AF-A0A5D5AHQ7-F1
#
_entry.id   AF-A0A5D5AHQ7-F1
#
_cell.length_a   1.000
_cell.length_b   1.000
_cell.length_c   1.000
_cell.angle_alpha   90.00
_cell.angle_beta   90.00
_cell.angle_gamma   90.00
#
_symmetry.space_group_name_H-M   'P 1'
#
loop_
_entity.id
_entity.type
_entity.pdbx_description
1 polymer ?
#
loop_
_entity_poly.entity_id
_entity_poly.type
_entity_poly.pdbx_seq_one_letter_code
_entity_poly.pdbx_strand_id
1 'polypeptide(L)'
;MFEPTPVYAASGVVYAIAFVVFLSWSRRLSPRVRRMCHVLIALVGIAAFASVLNAAGVGVITYGAESENLPDLIDDLLAYSLLCGLAGALAGASRQLVATLVAVVFLMRASFAAATFADGIVAIGGVLVVIVGYAVVVFLFAGRVWENAEQVSDRQRLLHWKARNLFLFLFGMLIVFGVAVFVDLLDPFVTGVVKNYIDVLFRVGFAGFLFANASVIEDDTSGALLAERAGGEGGAETTSNAAT
;
A
#
# COMPACT_ATOMS: atom_id res chain seq x y z
N MET A 1 5.50 7.22 33.35
CA MET A 1 5.35 7.40 31.89
C MET A 1 5.86 6.12 31.25
N PHE A 2 5.04 5.41 30.49
CA PHE A 2 5.49 4.18 29.82
C PHE A 2 6.37 4.58 28.63
N GLU A 3 7.60 4.09 28.59
CA GLU A 3 8.48 4.33 27.44
C GLU A 3 7.90 3.63 26.20
N PRO A 4 7.86 4.28 25.02
CA PRO A 4 7.34 3.67 23.80
C PRO A 4 8.30 2.63 23.20
N THR A 5 9.54 2.58 23.66
CA THR A 5 10.62 1.67 23.22
C THR A 5 10.22 0.19 23.12
N PRO A 6 9.51 -0.42 24.09
CA PRO A 6 9.11 -1.82 24.00
C PRO A 6 8.14 -2.09 22.85
N VAL A 7 7.30 -1.12 22.50
CA VAL A 7 6.33 -1.24 21.41
C VAL A 7 7.06 -1.26 20.07
N TYR A 8 8.02 -0.34 19.86
CA TYR A 8 8.84 -0.33 18.65
C TYR A 8 9.69 -1.60 18.50
N ALA A 9 10.27 -2.09 19.60
CA ALA A 9 11.03 -3.34 19.59
C ALA A 9 10.15 -4.54 19.22
N ALA A 10 8.94 -4.63 19.79
CA ALA A 10 7.98 -5.68 19.46
C ALA A 10 7.55 -5.63 17.99
N SER A 11 7.21 -4.45 17.48
CA SER A 11 6.87 -4.24 16.06
C SER A 11 8.03 -4.62 15.15
N GLY A 12 9.27 -4.24 15.49
CA GLY A 12 10.48 -4.62 14.74
C GLY A 12 10.65 -6.13 14.64
N VAL A 13 10.41 -6.88 15.73
CA VAL A 13 10.44 -8.34 15.72
C VAL A 13 9.36 -8.91 14.80
N VAL A 14 8.12 -8.39 14.88
CA VAL A 14 7.01 -8.82 14.01
C VAL A 14 7.34 -8.59 12.53
N TYR A 15 7.84 -7.42 12.17
CA TYR A 15 8.22 -7.11 10.79
C TYR A 15 9.41 -7.95 10.31
N ALA A 16 10.41 -8.20 11.16
CA ALA A 16 11.54 -9.07 10.82
C ALA A 16 11.09 -10.51 10.56
N ILE A 17 10.20 -11.06 11.39
CA ILE A 17 9.62 -12.40 11.18
C ILE A 17 8.81 -12.42 9.88
N ALA A 18 7.94 -11.43 9.68
CA ALA A 18 7.12 -11.33 8.46
C ALA A 18 8.00 -11.23 7.21
N PHE A 19 9.08 -10.43 7.25
CA PHE A 19 10.05 -10.29 6.17
C PHE A 19 10.68 -11.65 5.80
N VAL A 20 11.17 -12.41 6.79
CA VAL A 20 11.77 -13.73 6.56
C VAL A 20 10.76 -14.71 5.98
N VAL A 21 9.52 -14.70 6.48
CA VAL A 21 8.43 -15.54 5.99
C VAL A 21 8.10 -15.21 4.53
N PHE A 22 7.88 -13.93 4.19
CA PHE A 22 7.56 -13.52 2.82
C PHE A 22 8.72 -13.74 1.86
N LEU A 23 9.96 -13.49 2.29
CA LEU A 23 11.15 -13.77 1.50
C LEU A 23 11.27 -15.27 1.20
N SER A 24 11.03 -16.12 2.19
CA SER A 24 11.04 -17.58 2.03
C SER A 24 9.91 -18.08 1.13
N TRP A 25 8.71 -17.52 1.28
CA TRP A 25 7.56 -17.86 0.45
C TRP A 25 7.76 -17.42 -1.00
N SER A 26 8.33 -16.24 -1.25
CA SER A 26 8.52 -15.71 -2.61
C SER A 26 9.41 -16.59 -3.50
N ARG A 27 10.26 -17.44 -2.90
CA ARG A 27 11.08 -18.42 -3.62
C ARG A 27 10.24 -19.49 -4.33
N ARG A 28 8.99 -19.71 -3.89
CA ARG A 28 8.05 -20.66 -4.49
C ARG A 28 7.23 -20.06 -5.63
N LEU A 29 7.32 -18.75 -5.86
CA LEU A 29 6.53 -18.03 -6.86
C LEU A 29 7.28 -17.90 -8.18
N SER A 30 6.53 -17.76 -9.27
CA SER A 30 7.08 -17.48 -10.60
C SER A 30 7.85 -16.14 -10.66
N PRO A 31 8.84 -15.97 -11.57
CA PRO A 31 9.68 -14.78 -11.61
C PRO A 31 8.95 -13.44 -11.75
N ARG A 32 7.77 -13.42 -12.38
CA ARG A 32 6.98 -12.19 -12.59
C ARG A 32 6.17 -11.82 -11.35
N VAL A 33 5.44 -12.76 -10.74
CA VAL A 33 4.70 -12.49 -9.49
C VAL A 33 5.66 -12.17 -8.36
N ARG A 34 6.81 -12.84 -8.32
CA ARG A 34 7.90 -12.52 -7.40
C ARG A 34 8.35 -11.05 -7.48
N ARG A 35 8.36 -10.43 -8.67
CA ARG A 35 8.74 -9.00 -8.80
C ARG A 35 7.74 -8.08 -8.11
N MET A 36 6.45 -8.37 -8.20
CA MET A 36 5.42 -7.61 -7.51
C MET A 36 5.50 -7.83 -5.99
N CYS A 37 5.68 -9.08 -5.56
CA CYS A 37 5.89 -9.42 -4.16
C CYS A 37 7.15 -8.82 -3.55
N HIS A 38 8.22 -8.57 -4.34
CA HIS A 38 9.42 -7.90 -3.84
C HIS A 38 9.16 -6.47 -3.37
N VAL A 39 8.22 -5.75 -3.97
CA VAL A 39 7.84 -4.40 -3.51
C VAL A 39 7.27 -4.48 -2.09
N LEU A 40 6.39 -5.46 -1.84
CA LEU A 40 5.81 -5.70 -0.52
C LEU A 40 6.84 -6.17 0.50
N ILE A 41 7.73 -7.10 0.11
CA ILE A 41 8.83 -7.55 0.96
C ILE A 41 9.73 -6.38 1.33
N ALA A 42 10.06 -5.50 0.36
CA ALA A 42 10.86 -4.32 0.61
C ALA A 42 10.18 -3.38 1.60
N LEU A 43 8.87 -3.13 1.46
CA LEU A 43 8.10 -2.32 2.43
C LEU A 43 8.14 -2.91 3.84
N VAL A 44 7.94 -4.23 3.99
CA VAL A 44 8.03 -4.89 5.30
C VAL A 44 9.46 -4.80 5.87
N GLY A 45 10.49 -4.90 5.01
CA GLY A 45 11.88 -4.73 5.42
C GLY A 45 12.22 -3.30 5.85
N ILE A 46 11.70 -2.29 5.14
CA ILE A 46 11.83 -0.88 5.51
C ILE A 46 11.15 -0.63 6.87
N ALA A 47 9.95 -1.16 7.08
CA ALA A 47 9.24 -1.05 8.35
C ALA A 47 10.00 -1.72 9.51
N ALA A 48 10.63 -2.88 9.28
CA ALA A 48 11.50 -3.52 10.27
C ALA A 48 12.69 -2.62 10.63
N PHE A 49 13.33 -2.03 9.62
CA PHE A 49 14.47 -1.12 9.81
C PHE A 49 14.06 0.18 10.53
N ALA A 50 12.96 0.80 10.12
CA ALA A 50 12.40 1.98 10.77
C ALA A 50 12.09 1.71 12.25
N SER A 51 11.48 0.55 12.56
CA SER A 51 11.18 0.13 13.93
C SER A 51 12.46 0.01 14.79
N VAL A 52 13.55 -0.49 14.23
CA VAL A 52 14.86 -0.57 14.92
C VAL A 52 15.44 0.83 15.15
N LEU A 53 15.37 1.72 14.16
CA LEU A 53 15.82 3.11 14.32
C LEU A 53 15.04 3.84 15.42
N ASN A 54 13.71 3.69 15.44
CA ASN A 54 12.85 4.28 16.46
C ASN A 54 13.13 3.69 17.85
N ALA A 55 13.33 2.38 17.97
CA ALA A 55 13.71 1.75 19.23
C ALA A 55 15.06 2.24 19.75
N ALA A 56 15.97 2.62 18.84
CA ALA A 56 17.25 3.24 19.18
C ALA A 56 17.16 4.77 19.41
N GLY A 57 15.98 5.38 19.25
CA GLY A 57 15.77 6.82 19.37
C GLY A 57 16.39 7.65 18.23
N VAL A 58 16.66 7.04 17.08
CA VAL A 58 17.30 7.69 15.94
C VAL A 58 16.25 8.33 15.02
N GLY A 59 16.44 9.60 14.67
CA GLY A 59 15.60 10.29 13.68
C GLY A 59 14.34 10.96 14.26
N VAL A 60 14.31 11.19 15.57
CA VAL A 60 13.27 12.00 16.21
C VAL A 60 13.48 13.47 15.84
N ILE A 61 12.45 14.11 15.29
CA ILE A 61 12.42 15.55 15.04
C ILE A 61 11.50 16.18 16.07
N THR A 62 12.02 17.13 16.83
CA THR A 62 11.26 17.88 17.84
C THR A 62 11.04 19.31 17.38
N TYR A 63 9.80 19.80 17.49
CA TYR A 63 9.46 21.20 17.25
C TYR A 63 8.53 21.70 18.35
N GLY A 64 9.04 22.56 19.23
CA GLY A 64 8.30 22.98 20.41
C GLY A 64 8.07 21.82 21.38
N ALA A 65 6.82 21.57 21.73
CA ALA A 65 6.41 20.43 22.57
C ALA A 65 6.10 19.15 21.76
N GLU A 66 6.03 19.25 20.43
CA GLU A 66 5.67 18.16 19.54
C GLU A 66 6.91 17.40 19.04
N SER A 67 6.75 16.09 18.84
CA SER A 67 7.80 15.22 18.31
C SER A 67 7.25 14.27 17.26
N GLU A 68 7.91 14.18 16.11
CA GLU A 68 7.60 13.21 15.05
C GLU A 68 8.83 12.34 14.79
N ASN A 69 8.61 11.05 14.57
CA ASN A 69 9.66 10.13 14.16
C ASN A 69 9.82 10.15 12.64
N LEU A 70 10.98 10.63 12.17
CA LEU A 70 11.30 10.65 10.75
C LEU A 70 11.31 9.25 10.09
N PRO A 71 11.81 8.17 10.74
CA PRO A 71 11.75 6.83 10.15
C PRO A 71 10.31 6.36 9.90
N ASP A 72 9.40 6.61 10.85
CA ASP A 72 7.97 6.27 10.69
C ASP A 72 7.32 7.10 9.59
N LEU A 73 7.61 8.40 9.52
CA LEU A 73 7.07 9.28 8.49
C LEU A 73 7.45 8.79 7.09
N ILE A 74 8.72 8.46 6.86
CA ILE A 74 9.22 7.99 5.57
C ILE A 74 8.60 6.63 5.23
N ASP A 75 8.56 5.70 6.19
CA ASP A 75 7.96 4.38 5.98
C ASP A 75 6.46 4.49 5.65
N ASP A 76 5.71 5.29 6.40
CA ASP A 76 4.28 5.57 6.16
C ASP A 76 4.05 6.17 4.76
N LEU A 77 4.84 7.16 4.37
CA LEU A 77 4.74 7.82 3.05
C LEU A 77 4.91 6.81 1.90
N LEU A 78 5.87 5.89 2.04
CA LEU A 78 6.14 4.87 1.04
C LEU A 78 5.08 3.77 1.07
N ALA A 79 4.79 3.21 2.24
CA ALA A 79 3.88 2.09 2.40
C ALA A 79 2.48 2.45 1.89
N TYR A 80 1.89 3.53 2.37
CA TYR A 80 0.53 3.89 2.00
C TYR A 80 0.38 4.21 0.51
N SER A 81 1.31 4.98 -0.04
CA SER A 81 1.27 5.39 -1.43
C SER A 81 1.45 4.20 -2.37
N LEU A 82 2.44 3.34 -2.09
CA LEU A 82 2.73 2.16 -2.92
C LEU A 82 1.64 1.09 -2.80
N LEU A 83 1.06 0.88 -1.62
CA LEU A 83 -0.05 -0.07 -1.43
C LEU A 83 -1.31 0.42 -2.18
N CYS A 84 -1.61 1.72 -2.15
CA CYS A 84 -2.71 2.30 -2.93
C CYS A 84 -2.48 2.10 -4.44
N GLY A 85 -1.28 2.43 -4.91
CA GLY A 85 -0.89 2.23 -6.30
C GLY A 85 -0.98 0.77 -6.74
N LEU A 86 -0.56 -0.17 -5.87
CA LEU A 86 -0.65 -1.60 -6.13
C LEU A 86 -2.11 -2.08 -6.21
N ALA A 87 -2.98 -1.62 -5.29
CA ALA A 87 -4.40 -1.93 -5.33
C ALA A 87 -5.08 -1.43 -6.62
N GLY A 88 -4.67 -0.25 -7.11
CA GLY A 88 -5.10 0.28 -8.41
C GLY A 88 -4.53 -0.50 -9.60
N ALA A 89 -3.24 -0.87 -9.56
CA ALA A 89 -2.59 -1.63 -10.62
C ALA A 89 -3.20 -3.03 -10.80
N LEU A 90 -3.65 -3.67 -9.72
CA LEU A 90 -4.39 -4.94 -9.77
C LEU A 90 -5.70 -4.86 -10.57
N ALA A 91 -6.27 -3.66 -10.73
CA ALA A 91 -7.45 -3.42 -11.55
C ALA A 91 -7.16 -3.30 -13.06
N GLY A 92 -5.89 -3.41 -13.48
CA GLY A 92 -5.48 -3.06 -14.84
C GLY A 92 -5.46 -1.56 -15.11
N ALA A 93 -5.43 -0.71 -14.06
CA ALA A 93 -5.40 0.74 -14.22
C ALA A 93 -4.16 1.21 -15.01
N SER A 94 -4.35 2.26 -15.81
CA SER A 94 -3.25 2.87 -16.56
C SER A 94 -2.15 3.41 -15.64
N ARG A 95 -0.91 3.47 -16.15
CA ARG A 95 0.25 4.00 -15.38
C ARG A 95 -0.01 5.40 -14.84
N GLN A 96 -0.72 6.23 -15.60
CA GLN A 96 -1.09 7.59 -15.18
C GLN A 96 -2.05 7.56 -14.00
N LEU A 97 -3.08 6.70 -14.04
CA LEU A 97 -4.05 6.59 -12.93
C LEU A 97 -3.42 6.04 -11.66
N VAL A 98 -2.53 5.03 -11.79
CA VAL A 98 -1.74 4.52 -10.67
C VAL A 98 -0.84 5.62 -10.08
N ALA A 99 -0.15 6.39 -10.92
CA ALA A 99 0.67 7.51 -10.46
C ALA A 99 -0.17 8.59 -9.74
N THR A 100 -1.39 8.88 -10.22
CA THR A 100 -2.31 9.79 -9.53
C THR A 100 -2.70 9.26 -8.15
N LEU A 101 -3.05 7.98 -8.02
CA LEU A 101 -3.39 7.37 -6.73
C LEU A 101 -2.22 7.46 -5.73
N VAL A 102 -1.01 7.13 -6.18
CA VAL A 102 0.22 7.24 -5.39
C VAL A 102 0.45 8.69 -4.95
N ALA A 103 0.33 9.66 -5.87
CA ALA A 103 0.57 11.06 -5.60
C ALA A 103 -0.46 11.65 -4.61
N VAL A 104 -1.73 11.29 -4.74
CA VAL A 104 -2.79 11.75 -3.83
C VAL A 104 -2.54 11.23 -2.42
N VAL A 105 -2.27 9.93 -2.24
CA VAL A 105 -2.01 9.35 -0.91
C VAL A 105 -0.72 9.89 -0.30
N PHE A 106 0.32 10.10 -1.12
CA PHE A 106 1.56 10.74 -0.67
C PHE A 106 1.28 12.15 -0.14
N LEU A 107 0.53 12.96 -0.91
CA LEU A 107 0.19 14.32 -0.53
C LEU A 107 -0.65 14.35 0.75
N MET A 108 -1.58 13.41 0.92
CA MET A 108 -2.37 13.30 2.14
C MET A 108 -1.48 13.05 3.37
N ARG A 109 -0.61 12.04 3.33
CA ARG A 109 0.28 11.75 4.47
C ARG A 109 1.27 12.87 4.74
N ALA A 110 1.83 13.48 3.70
CA ALA A 110 2.74 14.63 3.83
C ALA A 110 2.04 15.85 4.42
N SER A 111 0.79 16.13 4.02
CA SER A 111 -0.01 17.23 4.56
C SER A 111 -0.37 16.99 6.02
N PHE A 112 -0.70 15.75 6.40
CA PHE A 112 -0.92 15.39 7.80
C PHE A 112 0.34 15.58 8.65
N ALA A 113 1.51 15.16 8.14
CA ALA A 113 2.78 15.38 8.82
C ALA A 113 3.13 16.87 8.96
N ALA A 114 2.82 17.69 7.96
CA ALA A 114 3.02 19.13 8.07
C ALA A 114 2.05 19.75 9.09
N ALA A 115 0.84 19.20 9.21
CA ALA A 115 -0.17 19.66 10.16
C ALA A 115 0.22 19.43 11.62
N THR A 116 1.03 18.41 11.94
CA THR A 116 1.51 18.16 13.32
C THR A 116 2.49 19.22 13.80
N PHE A 117 3.13 19.96 12.89
CA PHE A 117 4.05 21.05 13.20
C PHE A 117 3.43 22.44 13.05
N ALA A 118 2.14 22.51 12.73
CA ALA A 118 1.44 23.76 12.48
C ALA A 118 0.28 23.92 13.47
N ASP A 119 -0.07 25.18 13.74
CA ASP A 119 -1.19 25.51 14.62
C ASP A 119 -2.36 26.15 13.86
N GLY A 120 -3.54 26.12 14.48
CA GLY A 120 -4.73 26.83 14.03
C GLY A 120 -5.20 26.42 12.65
N ILE A 121 -5.43 27.39 11.76
CA ILE A 121 -6.07 27.14 10.46
C ILE A 121 -5.22 26.29 9.51
N VAL A 122 -3.89 26.34 9.66
CA VAL A 122 -2.98 25.55 8.82
C VAL A 122 -3.08 24.06 9.18
N ALA A 123 -3.14 23.75 10.48
CA ALA A 123 -3.33 22.40 10.98
C ALA A 123 -4.67 21.80 10.48
N ILE A 124 -5.75 22.58 10.60
CA ILE A 124 -7.09 22.21 10.10
C ILE A 124 -7.04 21.97 8.58
N GLY A 125 -6.35 22.83 7.83
CA GLY A 125 -6.16 22.68 6.39
C GLY A 125 -5.49 21.36 6.02
N GLY A 126 -4.45 20.95 6.75
CA GLY A 126 -3.77 19.68 6.51
C GLY A 126 -4.66 18.46 6.77
N VAL A 127 -5.46 18.48 7.84
CA VAL A 127 -6.47 17.43 8.10
C VAL A 127 -7.55 17.41 7.02
N LEU A 128 -8.01 18.57 6.55
CA LEU A 128 -8.98 18.67 5.46
C LEU A 128 -8.45 18.05 4.17
N VAL A 129 -7.16 18.25 3.85
CA VAL A 129 -6.50 17.62 2.69
C VAL A 129 -6.57 16.09 2.79
N VAL A 130 -6.40 15.52 3.98
CA VAL A 130 -6.55 14.06 4.19
C VAL A 130 -7.98 13.62 3.91
N ILE A 131 -8.98 14.30 4.48
CA ILE A 131 -10.39 13.92 4.32
C ILE A 131 -10.83 14.02 2.85
N VAL A 132 -10.53 15.14 2.19
CA VAL A 132 -10.86 15.38 0.79
C VAL A 132 -10.08 14.43 -0.12
N GLY A 133 -8.79 14.23 0.14
CA GLY A 133 -7.95 13.29 -0.62
C GLY A 133 -8.48 11.86 -0.56
N TYR A 134 -8.95 11.43 0.61
CA TYR A 134 -9.58 10.11 0.75
C TYR A 134 -10.88 10.00 -0.05
N ALA A 135 -11.73 11.02 -0.02
CA ALA A 135 -12.93 11.05 -0.86
C ALA A 135 -12.58 10.95 -2.36
N VAL A 136 -11.49 11.61 -2.80
CA VAL A 136 -10.97 11.49 -4.18
C VAL A 136 -10.51 10.06 -4.47
N VAL A 137 -9.77 9.42 -3.56
CA VAL A 137 -9.32 8.02 -3.72
C VAL A 137 -10.52 7.08 -3.83
N VAL A 138 -11.52 7.20 -2.95
CA VAL A 138 -12.76 6.42 -3.02
C VAL A 138 -13.48 6.64 -4.35
N PHE A 139 -13.61 7.89 -4.79
CA PHE A 139 -14.21 8.24 -6.07
C PHE A 139 -13.48 7.60 -7.26
N LEU A 140 -12.15 7.65 -7.28
CA LEU A 140 -11.35 7.02 -8.33
C LEU A 140 -11.52 5.49 -8.34
N PHE A 141 -11.54 4.86 -7.16
CA PHE A 141 -11.73 3.42 -6.99
C PHE A 141 -13.15 2.94 -7.34
N ALA A 142 -14.16 3.81 -7.20
CA ALA A 142 -15.55 3.52 -7.54
C ALA A 142 -15.85 3.79 -9.03
N GLY A 143 -15.18 4.76 -9.65
CA GLY A 143 -15.37 5.13 -11.05
C GLY A 143 -14.31 4.50 -11.97
N ARG A 144 -13.31 5.31 -12.35
CA ARG A 144 -12.34 4.97 -13.41
C ARG A 144 -11.58 3.66 -13.17
N VAL A 145 -11.24 3.32 -11.93
CA VAL A 145 -10.53 2.06 -11.64
C VAL A 145 -11.47 0.87 -11.83
N TRP A 146 -12.75 1.00 -11.50
CA TRP A 146 -13.74 -0.05 -11.68
C TRP A 146 -14.04 -0.32 -13.16
N GLU A 147 -14.14 0.74 -13.97
CA GLU A 147 -14.29 0.62 -15.43
C GLU A 147 -13.15 -0.18 -16.08
N ASN A 148 -11.91 -0.01 -15.59
CA ASN A 148 -10.77 -0.82 -16.06
C ASN A 148 -10.85 -2.27 -15.54
N ALA A 149 -11.35 -2.46 -14.32
CA ALA A 149 -11.52 -3.79 -13.73
C ALA A 149 -12.56 -4.66 -14.46
N GLU A 150 -13.44 -4.07 -15.27
CA GLU A 150 -14.37 -4.83 -16.13
C GLU A 150 -13.68 -5.45 -17.35
N GLN A 151 -12.46 -5.00 -17.69
CA GLN A 151 -11.69 -5.50 -18.83
C GLN A 151 -10.71 -6.63 -18.45
N VAL A 152 -10.53 -6.91 -17.15
CA VAL A 152 -9.69 -8.01 -16.66
C VAL A 152 -10.51 -9.27 -16.40
N SER A 153 -9.85 -10.42 -16.20
CA SER A 153 -10.56 -11.67 -15.92
C SER A 153 -11.41 -11.59 -14.64
N ASP A 154 -12.47 -12.39 -14.57
CA ASP A 154 -13.36 -12.43 -13.40
C ASP A 154 -12.61 -12.73 -12.09
N ARG A 155 -11.58 -13.59 -12.13
CA ARG A 155 -10.75 -13.90 -10.96
C ARG A 155 -9.88 -12.71 -10.55
N GLN A 156 -9.27 -12.01 -11.49
CA GLN A 156 -8.49 -10.80 -11.21
C GLN A 156 -9.40 -9.66 -10.70
N ARG A 157 -10.61 -9.51 -11.25
CA ARG A 157 -11.62 -8.54 -10.78
C ARG A 157 -12.02 -8.80 -9.33
N LEU A 158 -12.23 -10.07 -8.95
CA LEU A 158 -12.52 -10.45 -7.56
C LEU A 158 -11.35 -10.16 -6.63
N LEU A 159 -10.11 -10.43 -7.06
CA LEU A 159 -8.91 -10.08 -6.31
C LEU A 159 -8.81 -8.57 -6.10
N HIS A 160 -9.01 -7.79 -7.17
CA HIS A 160 -9.03 -6.33 -7.09
C HIS A 160 -10.13 -5.83 -6.14
N TRP A 161 -11.36 -6.35 -6.23
CA TRP A 161 -12.45 -5.95 -5.35
C TRP A 161 -12.11 -6.18 -3.87
N LYS A 162 -11.51 -7.33 -3.54
CA LYS A 162 -11.06 -7.63 -2.18
C LYS A 162 -9.91 -6.70 -1.75
N ALA A 163 -8.91 -6.51 -2.61
CA ALA A 163 -7.77 -5.64 -2.33
C ALA A 163 -8.19 -4.18 -2.11
N ARG A 164 -9.09 -3.68 -2.96
CA ARG A 164 -9.69 -2.35 -2.87
C ARG A 164 -10.43 -2.16 -1.57
N ASN A 165 -11.34 -3.07 -1.24
CA ASN A 165 -12.14 -2.94 -0.03
C ASN A 165 -11.26 -3.04 1.23
N LEU A 166 -10.26 -3.94 1.22
CA LEU A 166 -9.28 -4.03 2.30
C LEU A 166 -8.48 -2.75 2.46
N PHE A 167 -7.95 -2.19 1.36
CA PHE A 167 -7.19 -0.95 1.38
C PHE A 167 -8.04 0.23 1.87
N LEU A 168 -9.22 0.43 1.27
CA LEU A 168 -10.14 1.52 1.67
C LEU A 168 -10.57 1.38 3.12
N PHE A 169 -10.84 0.16 3.59
CA PHE A 169 -11.18 -0.08 5.00
C PHE A 169 -10.03 0.29 5.93
N LEU A 170 -8.82 -0.23 5.67
CA LEU A 170 -7.65 0.07 6.49
C LEU A 170 -7.31 1.57 6.47
N PHE A 171 -7.45 2.21 5.31
CA PHE A 171 -7.14 3.63 5.15
C PHE A 171 -8.20 4.53 5.76
N GLY A 172 -9.48 4.18 5.66
CA GLY A 172 -10.55 4.84 6.39
C GLY A 172 -10.35 4.74 7.90
N MET A 173 -9.94 3.57 8.40
CA MET A 173 -9.59 3.40 9.82
C MET A 173 -8.42 4.28 10.23
N LEU A 174 -7.38 4.40 9.39
CA LEU A 174 -6.24 5.28 9.64
C LEU A 174 -6.65 6.76 9.73
N ILE A 175 -7.60 7.20 8.90
CA ILE A 175 -8.11 8.58 8.95
C ILE A 175 -8.88 8.84 10.23
N VAL A 176 -9.78 7.92 10.61
CA VAL A 176 -10.53 8.03 11.88
C VAL A 176 -9.56 8.08 13.05
N PHE A 177 -8.54 7.21 13.05
CA PHE A 177 -7.47 7.24 14.04
C PHE A 177 -6.71 8.58 14.05
N GLY A 178 -6.30 9.09 12.89
CA GLY A 178 -5.59 10.36 12.77
C GLY A 178 -6.42 11.55 13.27
N VAL A 179 -7.73 11.58 13.00
CA VAL A 179 -8.64 12.61 13.54
C VAL A 179 -8.78 12.48 15.05
N ALA A 180 -8.87 11.25 15.59
CA ALA A 180 -8.94 11.03 17.03
C ALA A 180 -7.67 11.52 17.76
N VAL A 181 -6.49 11.29 17.17
CA VAL A 181 -5.22 11.83 17.68
C VAL A 181 -5.20 13.36 17.59
N PHE A 182 -5.64 13.93 16.47
CA PHE A 182 -5.65 15.39 16.26
C PHE A 182 -6.51 16.18 17.27
N VAL A 183 -7.54 15.55 17.83
CA VAL A 183 -8.41 16.17 18.85
C VAL A 183 -8.08 15.72 20.28
N ASP A 184 -6.89 15.14 20.49
CA ASP A 184 -6.39 14.65 21.78
C ASP A 184 -7.32 13.64 22.48
N LEU A 185 -8.03 12.82 21.69
CA LEU A 185 -8.97 11.83 22.24
C LEU A 185 -8.27 10.62 22.88
N LEU A 186 -7.03 10.34 22.45
CA LEU A 186 -6.25 9.16 22.86
C LEU A 186 -5.01 9.59 23.63
N ASP A 187 -4.68 8.85 24.69
CA ASP A 187 -3.41 9.06 25.38
C ASP A 187 -2.21 8.56 24.54
N PRO A 188 -0.97 8.98 24.85
CA PRO A 188 0.19 8.62 24.05
C PRO A 188 0.47 7.12 23.96
N PHE A 189 0.16 6.36 25.02
CA PHE A 189 0.40 4.92 25.03
C PHE A 189 -0.59 4.20 24.11
N VAL A 190 -1.89 4.50 24.24
CA VAL A 190 -2.93 3.95 23.36
C VAL A 190 -2.68 4.36 21.92
N THR A 191 -2.26 5.61 21.68
CA THR A 191 -1.87 6.10 20.34
C THR A 191 -0.77 5.25 19.73
N GLY A 192 0.30 4.98 20.49
CA GLY A 192 1.41 4.13 20.04
C GLY A 192 0.99 2.70 19.73
N VAL A 193 0.17 2.08 20.59
CA VAL A 193 -0.30 0.70 20.40
C VAL A 193 -1.23 0.58 19.19
N VAL A 194 -2.22 1.46 19.07
CA VAL A 194 -3.20 1.44 17.97
C VAL A 194 -2.49 1.74 16.64
N LYS A 195 -1.61 2.76 16.59
CA LYS A 195 -0.83 3.05 15.38
C LYS A 195 -0.04 1.84 14.91
N ASN A 196 0.72 1.21 15.81
CA ASN A 196 1.51 0.03 15.48
C ASN A 196 0.65 -1.13 14.97
N TYR A 197 -0.52 -1.38 15.58
CA TYR A 197 -1.45 -2.39 15.11
C TYR A 197 -1.94 -2.11 13.68
N ILE A 198 -2.37 -0.88 13.40
CA ILE A 198 -2.81 -0.45 12.07
C ILE A 198 -1.67 -0.59 11.06
N ASP A 199 -0.47 -0.17 11.43
CA ASP A 199 0.72 -0.25 10.57
C ASP A 199 1.05 -1.69 10.18
N VAL A 200 1.03 -2.60 11.15
CA VAL A 200 1.25 -4.04 10.92
C VAL A 200 0.18 -4.61 10.00
N LEU A 201 -1.09 -4.24 10.18
CA LEU A 201 -2.18 -4.67 9.29
C LEU A 201 -1.98 -4.18 7.85
N PHE A 202 -1.55 -2.93 7.67
CA PHE A 202 -1.27 -2.39 6.34
C PHE A 202 -0.14 -3.12 5.64
N ARG A 203 0.96 -3.37 6.33
CA ARG A 203 2.17 -3.91 5.72
C ARG A 203 2.09 -5.42 5.62
N VAL A 204 1.93 -6.09 6.76
CA VAL A 204 1.91 -7.55 6.86
C VAL A 204 0.57 -8.12 6.41
N GLY A 205 -0.55 -7.50 6.80
CA GLY A 205 -1.88 -7.98 6.41
C GLY A 205 -2.12 -7.88 4.90
N PHE A 206 -1.81 -6.73 4.29
CA PHE A 206 -1.95 -6.57 2.84
C PHE A 206 -0.97 -7.45 2.06
N ALA A 207 0.29 -7.57 2.52
CA ALA A 207 1.25 -8.47 1.90
C ALA A 207 0.81 -9.93 2.00
N GLY A 208 0.39 -10.38 3.18
CA GLY A 208 -0.13 -11.73 3.39
C GLY A 208 -1.35 -12.02 2.52
N PHE A 209 -2.27 -11.06 2.40
CA PHE A 209 -3.41 -11.15 1.48
C PHE A 209 -2.97 -11.37 0.02
N LEU A 210 -1.98 -10.60 -0.47
CA LEU A 210 -1.54 -10.73 -1.86
C LEU A 210 -0.78 -12.05 -2.10
N PHE A 211 0.06 -12.48 -1.16
CA PHE A 211 0.75 -13.77 -1.24
C PHE A 211 -0.23 -14.96 -1.23
N ALA A 212 -1.28 -14.87 -0.41
CA ALA A 212 -2.32 -15.90 -0.36
C ALA A 212 -3.12 -16.02 -1.68
N ASN A 213 -3.15 -14.95 -2.49
CA ASN A 213 -3.84 -14.93 -3.78
C ASN A 213 -2.87 -14.91 -4.98
N ALA A 214 -1.59 -15.23 -4.76
CA ALA A 214 -0.56 -15.17 -5.79
C ALA A 214 -0.86 -16.05 -7.02
N SER A 215 -1.49 -17.22 -6.81
CA SER A 215 -1.89 -18.14 -7.90
C SER A 215 -2.87 -17.51 -8.88
N VAL A 216 -3.78 -16.65 -8.41
CA VAL A 216 -4.76 -15.96 -9.28
C VAL A 216 -4.05 -15.03 -10.26
N ILE A 217 -2.96 -14.39 -9.84
CA ILE A 217 -2.15 -13.50 -10.66
C ILE A 217 -1.33 -14.31 -11.68
N GLU A 218 -0.85 -15.49 -11.29
CA GLU A 218 -0.12 -16.41 -12.18
C GLU A 218 -1.01 -16.97 -13.30
N ASP A 219 -2.23 -17.40 -12.95
CA ASP A 219 -3.20 -17.97 -13.89
C ASP A 219 -3.58 -16.97 -15.00
N ASP A 220 -3.91 -15.74 -14.64
CA ASP A 220 -4.38 -14.74 -15.60
C ASP A 220 -3.27 -14.30 -16.57
N THR A 221 -2.05 -14.19 -16.05
CA THR A 221 -0.87 -13.91 -16.88
C THR A 221 -0.62 -15.04 -17.89
N SER A 222 -0.86 -16.28 -17.47
CA SER A 222 -0.67 -17.45 -18.32
C SER A 222 -1.73 -17.49 -19.43
N GLY A 223 -2.98 -17.15 -19.11
CA GLY A 223 -4.06 -16.98 -20.09
C GLY A 223 -3.77 -15.89 -21.12
N ALA A 224 -3.30 -14.72 -20.69
CA ALA A 224 -2.95 -13.62 -21.59
C ALA A 224 -1.82 -13.99 -22.58
N LEU A 225 -0.78 -14.68 -22.12
CA LEU A 225 0.33 -15.14 -22.98
C LEU A 225 -0.10 -16.18 -24.02
N LEU A 226 -1.03 -17.06 -23.66
CA LEU A 226 -1.58 -18.05 -24.58
C LEU A 226 -2.45 -17.38 -25.65
N ALA A 227 -3.25 -16.38 -25.27
CA ALA A 227 -4.05 -15.60 -26.21
C ALA A 227 -3.18 -14.80 -27.19
N GLU A 228 -2.09 -14.18 -26.73
CA GLU A 228 -1.14 -13.44 -27.57
C GLU A 228 -0.44 -14.34 -28.59
N ARG A 229 -0.08 -15.57 -28.20
CA ARG A 229 0.49 -16.58 -29.12
C ARG A 229 -0.53 -17.05 -30.16
N ALA A 230 -1.77 -17.32 -29.76
CA ALA A 230 -2.82 -17.76 -30.68
C ALA A 230 -3.19 -16.66 -31.70
N GLY A 231 -3.14 -15.38 -31.31
CA GLY A 231 -3.33 -14.25 -32.22
C GLY A 231 -2.17 -14.00 -33.19
N GLY A 232 -0.97 -14.48 -32.86
CA GLY A 232 0.24 -14.35 -33.69
C GLY A 232 0.38 -15.41 -34.78
N GLU A 233 -0.20 -16.61 -34.60
CA GLU A 233 -0.10 -17.71 -35.57
C GLU A 233 -1.14 -17.63 -36.71
N GLY A 234 -2.20 -16.83 -36.57
CA GLY A 234 -3.26 -16.66 -37.60
C GLY A 234 -2.92 -15.73 -38.77
N GLY A 235 -1.73 -15.10 -38.79
CA GLY A 235 -1.35 -14.09 -39.79
C GLY A 235 -0.45 -14.57 -40.94
N ALA A 236 0.00 -15.83 -40.94
CA ALA A 236 1.04 -16.31 -41.86
C ALA A 236 0.54 -17.19 -43.03
N GLU A 237 -0.76 -17.49 -43.12
CA GLU A 237 -1.25 -18.53 -44.04
C GLU A 237 -2.32 -18.02 -45.03
N THR A 238 -2.02 -16.99 -45.82
CA THR A 238 -2.76 -16.74 -47.08
C THR A 238 -1.96 -15.85 -48.04
N THR A 239 -1.05 -16.43 -48.84
CA THR A 239 -0.65 -15.95 -50.19
C THR A 239 0.54 -16.79 -50.72
N SER A 240 0.35 -18.09 -50.90
CA SER A 240 1.21 -18.85 -51.81
C SER A 240 0.48 -20.07 -52.35
N ASN A 241 -0.51 -19.82 -53.19
CA ASN A 241 -0.95 -20.79 -54.19
C ASN A 241 -1.67 -20.07 -55.32
N ALA A 242 -0.87 -19.50 -56.21
CA ALA A 242 -1.23 -19.33 -57.60
C ALA A 242 -0.03 -19.85 -58.40
N ALA A 243 -0.09 -21.14 -58.70
CA ALA A 243 0.85 -21.84 -59.55
C ALA A 243 0.48 -21.65 -61.03
N THR A 244 1.52 -21.68 -61.86
CA THR A 244 1.60 -22.22 -63.24
C THR A 244 0.74 -21.62 -64.34
#